data_AF-A0A1Q3L684-F1
#
_entry.id   AF-A0A1Q3L684-F1
#
_cell.length_a   1.000
_cell.length_b   1.000
_cell.length_c   1.000
_cell.angle_alpha   90.00
_cell.angle_beta   90.00
_cell.angle_gamma   90.00
#
_symmetry.space_group_name_H-M   'P 1'
#
loop_
_entity.id
_entity.type
_entity.pdbx_description
1 polymer ?
#
loop_
_entity_poly.entity_id
_entity_poly.type
_entity_poly.pdbx_seq_one_letter_code
_entity_poly.pdbx_strand_id
1 'polypeptide(L)'
;MTAAPSAREVLADELDRISERLTRTEADGREAFFEGSDSYDRAVVAVIRLAARFEDERRFGALLGEVTERERMGIRQTRNIAAHHGYASMDEETFWETTTVDMPAFVAKLRDMNGL
;
A
#
# COMPACT_ATOMS: atom_id res chain seq x y z
N MET A 1 24.39 4.88 21.17
CA MET A 1 23.64 5.54 20.08
C MET A 1 23.45 4.51 18.98
N THR A 2 22.23 4.02 18.79
CA THR A 2 21.90 3.19 17.63
C THR A 2 21.91 4.11 16.40
N ALA A 3 22.59 3.70 15.32
CA ALA A 3 22.57 4.47 14.07
C ALA A 3 21.12 4.60 13.56
N ALA A 4 20.82 5.68 12.83
CA ALA A 4 19.52 5.82 12.20
C ALA A 4 19.31 4.67 11.19
N PRO A 5 18.09 4.11 11.10
CA PRO A 5 17.82 2.99 10.21
C PRO A 5 18.00 3.40 8.74
N SER A 6 18.55 2.50 7.94
CA SER A 6 18.73 2.68 6.51
C SER A 6 17.38 2.81 5.79
N ALA A 7 17.39 3.35 4.56
CA ALA A 7 16.19 3.41 3.74
C ALA A 7 15.60 2.00 3.46
N ARG A 8 16.46 0.98 3.32
CA ARG A 8 16.05 -0.40 3.10
C ARG A 8 15.35 -1.00 4.33
N GLU A 9 15.91 -0.82 5.52
CA GLU A 9 15.27 -1.27 6.77
C GLU A 9 13.91 -0.59 6.98
N VAL A 10 13.84 0.72 6.74
CA VAL A 10 12.57 1.45 6.87
C VAL A 10 11.55 1.04 5.80
N LEU A 11 12.00 0.71 4.58
CA LEU A 11 11.11 0.16 3.57
C LEU A 11 10.61 -1.22 3.98
N ALA A 12 11.48 -2.10 4.47
CA ALA A 12 11.11 -3.45 4.93
C ALA A 12 10.06 -3.41 6.05
N ASP A 13 10.32 -2.64 7.11
CA ASP A 13 9.38 -2.46 8.22
C ASP A 13 8.03 -1.91 7.76
N GLU A 14 8.05 -1.01 6.77
CA GLU A 14 6.83 -0.45 6.22
C GLU A 14 6.05 -1.48 5.39
N LEU A 15 6.73 -2.26 4.55
CA LEU A 15 6.12 -3.33 3.77
C LEU A 15 5.55 -4.41 4.69
N ASP A 16 6.19 -4.75 5.82
CA ASP A 16 5.63 -5.67 6.83
C ASP A 16 4.30 -5.15 7.39
N ARG A 17 4.28 -3.88 7.78
CA ARG A 17 3.09 -3.20 8.30
C ARG A 17 1.97 -3.08 7.28
N ILE A 18 2.31 -2.92 6.00
CA ILE A 18 1.35 -2.90 4.90
C ILE A 18 0.79 -4.32 4.69
N SER A 19 1.66 -5.32 4.55
CA SER A 19 1.25 -6.72 4.41
C SER A 19 0.31 -7.16 5.53
N GLU A 20 0.64 -6.88 6.79
CA GLU A 20 -0.22 -7.22 7.93
C GLU A 20 -1.60 -6.57 7.84
N ARG A 21 -1.68 -5.32 7.38
CA ARG A 21 -2.95 -4.62 7.18
C ARG A 21 -3.80 -5.31 6.12
N LEU A 22 -3.20 -5.62 4.98
CA LEU A 22 -3.90 -6.27 3.85
C LEU A 22 -4.37 -7.66 4.25
N THR A 23 -3.52 -8.46 4.92
CA THR A 23 -3.90 -9.80 5.42
C THR A 23 -5.06 -9.74 6.41
N ARG A 24 -5.09 -8.77 7.32
CA ARG A 24 -6.22 -8.60 8.25
C ARG A 24 -7.49 -8.16 7.51
N THR A 25 -7.37 -7.27 6.53
CA THR A 25 -8.51 -6.85 5.69
C THR A 25 -9.11 -8.03 4.93
N GLU A 26 -8.27 -8.88 4.34
CA GLU A 26 -8.71 -10.11 3.69
C GLU A 26 -9.38 -11.07 4.68
N ALA A 27 -8.79 -11.24 5.86
CA ALA A 27 -9.30 -12.14 6.91
C ALA A 27 -10.67 -11.72 7.48
N ASP A 28 -10.94 -10.42 7.58
CA ASP A 28 -12.26 -9.90 8.00
C ASP A 28 -13.35 -10.22 6.95
N GLY A 29 -12.94 -10.46 5.70
CA GLY A 29 -13.79 -10.91 4.61
C GLY A 29 -14.53 -9.80 3.87
N ARG A 30 -14.97 -10.10 2.64
CA ARG A 30 -15.63 -9.13 1.76
C ARG A 30 -16.87 -8.50 2.39
N GLU A 31 -17.67 -9.27 3.13
CA GLU A 31 -18.91 -8.78 3.75
C GLU A 31 -18.67 -7.72 4.83
N ALA A 32 -17.51 -7.75 5.50
CA ALA A 32 -17.11 -6.72 6.45
C ALA A 32 -16.57 -5.46 5.77
N PHE A 33 -16.24 -5.53 4.48
CA PHE A 33 -15.57 -4.46 3.74
C PHE A 33 -16.56 -3.49 3.10
N PHE A 34 -16.82 -2.38 3.78
CA PHE A 34 -17.66 -1.29 3.26
C PHE A 34 -17.21 0.06 3.82
N GLU A 35 -17.62 1.15 3.18
CA GLU A 35 -17.39 2.52 3.63
C GLU A 35 -17.64 2.70 5.15
N GLY A 36 -16.63 3.13 5.89
CA GLY A 36 -16.73 3.37 7.35
C GLY A 36 -16.55 2.12 8.23
N SER A 37 -16.24 0.96 7.64
CA SER A 37 -15.81 -0.23 8.38
C SER A 37 -14.32 -0.18 8.75
N ASP A 38 -13.94 -0.89 9.82
CA ASP A 38 -12.54 -1.03 10.25
C ASP A 38 -11.65 -1.66 9.17
N SER A 39 -12.18 -2.64 8.42
CA SER A 39 -11.44 -3.30 7.32
C SER A 39 -11.18 -2.36 6.15
N TYR A 40 -12.13 -1.48 5.85
CA TYR A 40 -11.98 -0.46 4.81
C TYR A 40 -10.95 0.60 5.23
N ASP A 41 -11.06 1.10 6.46
CA ASP A 41 -10.11 2.09 6.99
C ASP A 41 -8.67 1.55 7.00
N ARG A 42 -8.51 0.29 7.38
CA ARG A 42 -7.21 -0.40 7.35
C ARG A 42 -6.62 -0.47 5.94
N ALA A 43 -7.45 -0.75 4.94
CA ALA A 43 -7.04 -0.78 3.54
C ALA A 43 -6.65 0.62 3.03
N VAL A 44 -7.42 1.65 3.36
CA VAL A 44 -7.08 3.05 3.05
C VAL A 44 -5.72 3.44 3.63
N VAL A 45 -5.48 3.10 4.90
CA VAL A 45 -4.18 3.36 5.54
C VAL A 45 -3.04 2.63 4.82
N ALA A 46 -3.24 1.38 4.40
CA ALA A 46 -2.24 0.62 3.66
C ALA A 46 -1.88 1.29 2.32
N VAL A 47 -2.88 1.75 1.58
CA VAL A 47 -2.72 2.43 0.28
C VAL A 47 -1.97 3.75 0.44
N ILE A 48 -2.40 4.59 1.38
CA ILE A 48 -1.77 5.90 1.65
C ILE A 48 -0.30 5.69 2.03
N ARG A 49 -0.03 4.71 2.89
CA ARG A 49 1.32 4.37 3.34
C ARG A 49 2.22 3.89 2.22
N LEU A 50 1.72 3.02 1.35
CA LEU A 50 2.46 2.56 0.18
C LEU A 50 2.76 3.72 -0.76
N ALA A 51 1.75 4.53 -1.10
CA ALA A 51 1.90 5.68 -1.98
C ALA A 51 2.92 6.68 -1.45
N ALA A 52 2.94 6.95 -0.14
CA ALA A 52 3.92 7.84 0.48
C ALA A 52 5.37 7.38 0.31
N ARG A 53 5.65 6.08 0.06
CA ARG A 53 7.01 5.62 -0.26
C ARG A 53 7.47 6.07 -1.65
N PHE A 54 6.54 6.22 -2.58
CA PHE A 54 6.82 6.73 -3.93
C PHE A 54 6.97 8.24 -4.00
N GLU A 55 6.62 8.96 -2.92
CA GLU A 55 6.71 10.42 -2.84
C GLU A 55 8.03 10.89 -2.22
N ASP A 56 8.63 10.08 -1.35
CA ASP A 56 9.95 10.35 -0.78
C ASP A 56 11.05 9.79 -1.69
N GLU A 57 11.13 10.32 -2.92
CA GLU A 57 12.11 9.90 -3.93
C GLU A 57 13.56 10.05 -3.46
N ARG A 58 13.83 11.05 -2.61
CA ARG A 58 15.16 11.26 -2.03
C ARG A 58 15.60 10.08 -1.16
N ARG A 59 14.66 9.44 -0.47
CA ARG A 59 14.95 8.32 0.44
C ARG A 59 14.81 6.97 -0.24
N PHE A 60 13.75 6.76 -1.02
CA PHE A 60 13.39 5.44 -1.57
C PHE A 60 13.60 5.32 -3.07
N GLY A 61 14.00 6.37 -3.79
CA GLY A 61 14.11 6.37 -5.24
C GLY A 61 14.97 5.23 -5.80
N ALA A 62 16.11 4.94 -5.16
CA ALA A 62 16.99 3.84 -5.54
C ALA A 62 16.37 2.44 -5.32
N LEU A 63 15.52 2.30 -4.30
CA LEU A 63 14.86 1.02 -3.94
C LEU A 63 13.60 0.75 -4.78
N LEU A 64 13.03 1.79 -5.39
CA LEU A 64 11.80 1.73 -6.18
C LEU A 64 12.06 1.95 -7.67
N GLY A 65 13.33 2.02 -8.10
CA GLY A 65 13.74 2.43 -9.45
C GLY A 65 13.20 1.56 -10.59
N GLU A 66 12.93 0.28 -10.33
CA GLU A 66 12.42 -0.66 -11.34
C GLU A 66 10.87 -0.68 -11.41
N VAL A 67 10.18 0.07 -10.55
CA VAL A 67 8.73 0.24 -10.64
C VAL A 67 8.41 1.14 -11.82
N THR A 68 7.59 0.63 -12.73
CA THR A 68 7.20 1.32 -13.96
C THR A 68 6.35 2.57 -13.67
N GLU A 69 6.34 3.53 -14.59
CA GLU A 69 5.49 4.73 -14.44
C GLU A 69 4.00 4.37 -14.38
N ARG A 70 3.58 3.32 -15.10
CA ARG A 70 2.19 2.81 -15.04
C ARG A 70 1.81 2.35 -13.64
N GLU A 71 2.69 1.60 -12.97
CA GLU A 71 2.46 1.14 -11.59
C GLU A 71 2.44 2.31 -10.61
N ARG A 72 3.36 3.26 -10.76
CA ARG A 72 3.39 4.50 -9.95
C ARG A 72 2.09 5.28 -10.08
N MET A 73 1.60 5.43 -11.31
CA MET A 73 0.35 6.11 -11.59
C MET A 73 -0.85 5.38 -10.98
N GLY A 74 -0.91 4.04 -11.07
CA GLY A 74 -1.96 3.24 -10.42
C GLY A 74 -2.00 3.42 -8.91
N ILE A 75 -0.85 3.43 -8.24
CA ILE A 75 -0.75 3.66 -6.80
C ILE A 75 -1.20 5.07 -6.43
N ARG A 76 -0.73 6.08 -7.19
CA ARG A 76 -1.14 7.49 -6.97
C ARG A 76 -2.65 7.66 -7.14
N GLN A 77 -3.23 7.07 -8.18
CA GLN A 77 -4.66 7.12 -8.45
C GLN A 77 -5.46 6.47 -7.32
N THR A 78 -5.09 5.26 -6.91
CA THR A 78 -5.75 4.54 -5.81
C THR A 78 -5.71 5.35 -4.51
N ARG A 79 -4.54 5.94 -4.18
CA ARG A 79 -4.41 6.82 -3.02
C ARG A 79 -5.22 8.10 -3.15
N ASN A 80 -5.28 8.73 -4.32
CA ASN A 80 -6.07 9.95 -4.51
C ASN A 80 -7.56 9.69 -4.29
N ILE A 81 -8.06 8.54 -4.75
CA ILE A 81 -9.44 8.12 -4.50
C ILE A 81 -9.65 7.91 -2.99
N ALA A 82 -8.78 7.13 -2.34
CA ALA A 82 -8.84 6.85 -0.91
C ALA A 82 -8.72 8.11 -0.02
N ALA A 83 -8.00 9.15 -0.47
CA ALA A 83 -7.72 10.35 0.33
C ALA A 83 -8.72 11.50 0.12
N HIS A 84 -9.35 11.62 -1.04
CA HIS A 84 -10.07 12.85 -1.42
C HIS A 84 -11.57 12.70 -1.65
N HIS A 85 -12.05 11.51 -2.00
CA HIS A 85 -13.41 11.41 -2.53
C HIS A 85 -14.48 11.06 -1.50
N GLY A 86 -14.12 10.90 -0.22
CA GLY A 86 -14.98 10.12 0.70
C GLY A 86 -15.07 8.68 0.19
N TYR A 87 -15.49 7.73 1.03
CA TYR A 87 -15.46 6.34 0.58
C TYR A 87 -16.56 6.03 -0.46
N ALA A 88 -17.46 7.00 -0.72
CA ALA A 88 -18.61 6.89 -1.64
C ALA A 88 -18.29 6.89 -3.15
N SER A 89 -17.09 7.29 -3.59
CA SER A 89 -16.77 7.36 -5.03
C SER A 89 -15.88 6.22 -5.54
N MET A 90 -15.40 5.35 -4.65
CA MET A 90 -14.63 4.18 -5.02
C MET A 90 -15.60 3.02 -5.16
N ASP A 91 -15.54 2.30 -6.27
CA ASP A 91 -16.21 1.01 -6.35
C ASP A 91 -15.60 0.09 -5.28
N GLU A 92 -16.38 -0.27 -4.27
CA GLU A 92 -15.93 -1.08 -3.13
C GLU A 92 -15.39 -2.44 -3.60
N GLU A 93 -15.95 -3.01 -4.68
CA GLU A 93 -15.44 -4.24 -5.28
C GLU A 93 -14.06 -4.04 -5.87
N THR A 94 -13.88 -2.99 -6.68
CA THR A 94 -12.56 -2.63 -7.22
C THR A 94 -11.55 -2.38 -6.10
N PHE A 95 -11.96 -1.72 -5.01
CA PHE A 95 -11.05 -1.46 -3.90
C PHE A 95 -10.71 -2.71 -3.09
N TRP A 96 -11.70 -3.57 -2.88
CA TRP A 96 -11.50 -4.89 -2.31
C TRP A 96 -10.48 -5.69 -3.13
N GLU A 97 -10.67 -5.80 -4.44
CA GLU A 97 -9.75 -6.51 -5.34
C GLU A 97 -8.35 -5.87 -5.30
N THR A 98 -8.28 -4.54 -5.36
CA THR A 98 -6.99 -3.82 -5.28
C THR A 98 -6.24 -4.15 -4.00
N THR A 99 -6.94 -4.22 -2.86
CA THR A 99 -6.31 -4.35 -1.54
C THR A 99 -6.06 -5.80 -1.12
N THR A 100 -6.78 -6.75 -1.70
CA THR A 100 -6.64 -8.18 -1.38
C THR A 100 -5.89 -8.98 -2.45
N VAL A 101 -5.75 -8.45 -3.66
CA VAL A 101 -5.08 -9.14 -4.78
C VAL A 101 -3.90 -8.32 -5.30
N ASP A 102 -4.15 -7.12 -5.82
CA ASP A 102 -3.12 -6.35 -6.55
C ASP A 102 -2.02 -5.81 -5.63
N MET A 103 -2.39 -5.20 -4.51
CA MET A 103 -1.44 -4.64 -3.56
C MET A 103 -0.58 -5.72 -2.89
N PRO A 104 -1.10 -6.86 -2.42
CA PRO A 104 -0.27 -7.95 -1.92
C PRO A 104 0.75 -8.43 -2.96
N ALA A 105 0.34 -8.63 -4.21
CA ALA A 105 1.24 -9.02 -5.30
C ALA A 105 2.31 -7.95 -5.55
N PHE A 106 1.92 -6.67 -5.55
CA PHE A 106 2.87 -5.57 -5.73
C PHE A 106 3.84 -5.43 -4.56
N VAL A 107 3.40 -5.63 -3.31
CA VAL A 107 4.26 -5.65 -2.13
C VAL A 107 5.26 -6.80 -2.21
N ALA A 108 4.84 -7.99 -2.65
CA ALA A 108 5.75 -9.11 -2.88
C ALA A 108 6.81 -8.77 -3.93
N LYS A 109 6.41 -8.17 -5.06
CA LYS A 109 7.34 -7.67 -6.08
C LYS A 109 8.36 -6.69 -5.49
N LEU A 110 7.92 -5.73 -4.67
CA LEU A 110 8.82 -4.76 -4.04
C LEU A 110 9.84 -5.44 -3.11
N ARG A 111 9.45 -6.51 -2.42
CA ARG A 111 10.38 -7.28 -1.59
C ARG A 111 11.41 -7.99 -2.43
N ASP A 112 10.97 -8.70 -3.47
CA ASP A 112 11.86 -9.44 -4.37
C ASP A 112 12.91 -8.52 -5.01
N MET A 113 12.47 -7.36 -5.54
CA MET A 113 13.35 -6.33 -6.10
C MET A 113 14.43 -5.85 -5.13
N ASN A 114 14.11 -5.83 -3.83
CA ASN A 114 14.98 -5.30 -2.80
C ASN A 114 15.66 -6.40 -1.97
N GLY A 115 15.44 -7.69 -2.25
CA GLY A 115 15.93 -8.82 -1.44
C GLY A 115 15.48 -8.75 0.02
N LEU A 116 14.19 -8.49 0.25
CA LEU A 116 13.55 -8.37 1.57
C LEU A 116 12.67 -9.57 1.90
#